data_AF-A0A151UKE5-F1
#
_entry.id   AF-A0A151UKE5-F1
#
_cell.length_a   1.000
_cell.length_b   1.000
_cell.length_c   1.000
_cell.angle_alpha   90.00
_cell.angle_beta   90.00
_cell.angle_gamma   90.00
#
_symmetry.space_group_name_H-M   'P 1'
#
loop_
_entity.id
_entity.type
_entity.pdbx_description
1 polymer ?
#
loop_
_entity_poly.entity_id
_entity_poly.type
_entity_poly.pdbx_seq_one_letter_code
_entity_poly.pdbx_strand_id
1 'polypeptide(L)'
;MLEGVIWSDGELAGPELSLTTAELLRDGGPWGQAFPEPLFDGQFHVLNQRLVGEKHLKLMLEPLAGGPTLDGITFNIDPRLWPDNSVHTVELAYKLEVNEFSGNRSLRLLIQHMWPL
;
A
#
# COMPACT_ATOMS: atom_id res chain seq x y z
N MET A 1 -9.67 -3.91 25.90
CA MET A 1 -9.46 -4.73 24.69
C MET A 1 -9.62 -3.79 23.52
N LEU A 2 -8.56 -3.53 22.76
CA LEU A 2 -8.71 -2.83 21.48
C LEU A 2 -8.75 -3.93 20.44
N GLU A 3 -9.93 -4.16 19.93
CA GLU A 3 -10.19 -5.08 18.83
C GLU A 3 -9.36 -4.62 17.63
N GLY A 4 -8.38 -5.42 17.23
CA GLY A 4 -7.48 -5.16 16.10
C GLY A 4 -8.19 -5.37 14.76
N VAL A 5 -9.35 -4.73 14.60
CA VAL A 5 -10.16 -4.79 13.38
C VAL A 5 -9.79 -3.61 12.50
N ILE A 6 -9.45 -3.91 11.26
CA ILE A 6 -9.23 -2.92 10.23
C ILE A 6 -10.43 -2.96 9.30
N TRP A 7 -11.10 -1.83 9.15
CA TRP A 7 -12.19 -1.69 8.20
C TRP A 7 -11.62 -1.33 6.85
N SER A 8 -11.95 -2.15 5.85
CA SER A 8 -11.60 -1.92 4.46
C SER A 8 -12.83 -1.46 3.68
N ASP A 9 -12.60 -0.61 2.69
CA ASP A 9 -13.56 -0.21 1.65
C ASP A 9 -13.64 -1.24 0.51
N GLY A 10 -12.86 -2.32 0.59
CA GLY A 10 -12.89 -3.47 -0.30
C GLY A 10 -11.57 -3.65 -1.09
N GLU A 11 -11.42 -4.82 -1.70
CA GLU A 11 -10.30 -5.08 -2.61
C GLU A 11 -10.50 -4.37 -3.95
N LEU A 12 -9.44 -3.76 -4.47
CA LEU A 12 -9.44 -3.16 -5.80
C LEU A 12 -9.08 -4.19 -6.88
N ALA A 13 -9.80 -4.16 -8.00
CA ALA A 13 -9.44 -4.94 -9.17
C ALA A 13 -8.17 -4.39 -9.84
N GLY A 14 -7.45 -5.23 -10.59
CA GLY A 14 -6.22 -4.85 -11.29
C GLY A 14 -6.29 -3.53 -12.10
N PRO A 15 -7.37 -3.28 -12.88
CA PRO A 15 -7.53 -2.00 -13.59
C PRO A 15 -7.76 -0.78 -12.69
N GLU A 16 -8.26 -0.99 -11.46
CA GLU A 16 -8.51 0.07 -10.49
C GLU A 16 -7.22 0.45 -9.73
N LEU A 17 -6.22 -0.42 -9.71
CA LEU A 17 -4.86 -0.13 -9.24
C LEU A 17 -4.11 0.75 -10.25
N SER A 18 -4.61 1.95 -10.48
CA SER A 18 -4.11 2.89 -11.48
C SER A 18 -3.86 4.29 -10.91
N LEU A 19 -2.99 5.05 -11.59
CA LEU A 19 -2.76 6.46 -11.27
C LEU A 19 -4.07 7.26 -11.38
N THR A 20 -4.91 6.97 -12.37
CA THR A 20 -6.21 7.63 -12.55
C THR A 20 -7.10 7.46 -11.32
N THR A 21 -7.18 6.25 -10.75
CA THR A 21 -7.96 6.01 -9.52
C THR A 21 -7.38 6.77 -8.33
N ALA A 22 -6.05 6.79 -8.18
CA ALA A 22 -5.40 7.57 -7.12
C ALA A 22 -5.70 9.07 -7.22
N GLU A 23 -5.72 9.62 -8.43
CA GLU A 23 -6.09 11.02 -8.68
C GLU A 23 -7.56 11.29 -8.36
N LEU A 24 -8.47 10.41 -8.79
CA LEU A 24 -9.89 10.51 -8.47
C LEU A 24 -10.15 10.47 -6.97
N LEU A 25 -9.47 9.60 -6.23
CA LEU A 25 -9.56 9.54 -4.77
C LEU A 25 -8.99 10.82 -4.13
N ARG A 26 -7.79 11.26 -4.53
CA ARG A 26 -7.20 12.48 -4.00
C ARG A 26 -8.11 13.71 -4.18
N ASP A 27 -8.72 13.83 -5.36
CA ASP A 27 -9.55 14.98 -5.73
C ASP A 27 -11.04 14.81 -5.30
N GLY A 28 -11.42 13.61 -4.87
CA GLY A 28 -12.80 13.18 -4.60
C GLY A 28 -13.39 13.60 -3.25
N GLY A 29 -12.61 14.23 -2.36
CA GLY A 29 -13.18 14.73 -1.10
C GLY A 29 -12.29 15.70 -0.35
N PRO A 30 -12.85 16.49 0.59
CA PRO A 30 -12.09 16.85 1.77
C PRO A 30 -11.97 15.59 2.65
N TRP A 31 -10.79 14.99 2.68
CA TRP A 31 -10.49 13.88 3.58
C TRP A 31 -10.19 14.39 4.99
N GLY A 32 -10.68 13.71 6.02
CA GLY A 32 -10.46 14.11 7.40
C GLY A 32 -11.06 13.15 8.42
N GLN A 33 -11.01 13.52 9.69
CA GLN A 33 -11.42 12.64 10.79
C GLN A 33 -12.88 12.16 10.68
N ALA A 34 -13.79 12.99 10.17
CA ALA A 34 -15.20 12.64 10.01
C ALA A 34 -15.49 11.92 8.66
N PHE A 35 -14.54 11.94 7.73
CA PHE A 35 -14.66 11.33 6.41
C PHE A 35 -13.27 10.87 5.97
N PRO A 36 -12.80 9.73 6.50
CA PRO A 36 -11.46 9.24 6.21
C PRO A 36 -11.36 8.90 4.72
N GLU A 37 -10.17 9.09 4.19
CA GLU A 37 -9.84 8.59 2.85
C GLU A 37 -9.94 7.05 2.81
N PRO A 38 -10.40 6.47 1.68
CA PRO A 38 -10.59 5.04 1.57
C PRO A 38 -9.35 4.23 1.87
N LEU A 39 -9.54 3.11 2.56
CA LEU A 39 -8.52 2.12 2.87
C LEU A 39 -8.93 0.81 2.19
N PHE A 40 -8.06 0.28 1.34
CA PHE A 40 -8.32 -0.94 0.61
C PHE A 40 -7.53 -2.10 1.21
N ASP A 41 -8.03 -3.32 0.99
CA ASP A 41 -7.32 -4.55 1.28
C ASP A 41 -6.88 -5.26 0.00
N GLY A 42 -5.99 -6.25 0.14
CA GLY A 42 -5.57 -7.08 -0.97
C GLY A 42 -4.33 -7.92 -0.66
N GLN A 43 -4.12 -8.95 -1.47
CA GLN A 43 -2.98 -9.85 -1.36
C GLN A 43 -1.98 -9.62 -2.49
N PHE A 44 -0.69 -9.60 -2.15
CA PHE A 44 0.38 -9.25 -3.08
C PHE A 44 1.57 -10.19 -2.95
N HIS A 45 2.20 -10.50 -4.08
CA HIS A 45 3.54 -11.04 -4.12
C HIS A 45 4.54 -9.93 -3.80
N VAL A 46 5.51 -10.23 -2.93
CA VAL A 46 6.64 -9.35 -2.63
C VAL A 46 7.76 -9.69 -3.61
N LEU A 47 7.92 -8.86 -4.64
CA LEU A 47 8.99 -9.03 -5.63
C LEU A 47 10.33 -8.51 -5.11
N ASN A 48 10.28 -7.43 -4.33
CA ASN A 48 11.46 -6.85 -3.70
C ASN A 48 11.07 -6.05 -2.45
N GLN A 49 11.99 -5.95 -1.51
CA GLN A 49 11.86 -5.13 -0.32
C GLN A 49 13.22 -4.53 0.06
N ARG A 50 13.21 -3.29 0.53
CA ARG A 50 14.43 -2.60 0.92
C ARG A 50 14.16 -1.59 2.01
N LEU A 51 15.01 -1.60 3.04
CA LEU A 51 15.00 -0.57 4.06
C LEU A 51 15.46 0.76 3.46
N VAL A 52 14.73 1.82 3.76
CA VAL A 52 15.03 3.20 3.39
C VAL A 52 15.09 4.03 4.67
N GLY A 53 16.21 4.72 4.90
CA GLY A 53 16.48 5.31 6.21
C GLY A 53 16.58 4.22 7.28
N GLU A 54 16.03 4.48 8.46
CA GLU A 54 16.13 3.56 9.61
C GLU A 54 14.88 2.70 9.82
N LYS A 55 13.69 3.18 9.42
CA LYS A 55 12.40 2.58 9.81
C LYS A 55 11.35 2.60 8.70
N HIS A 56 11.75 2.66 7.43
CA HIS A 56 10.80 2.67 6.30
C HIS A 56 11.13 1.53 5.36
N LEU A 57 10.13 0.78 4.94
CA LEU A 57 10.31 -0.33 4.00
C LEU A 57 9.69 0.07 2.67
N LYS A 58 10.53 0.15 1.63
CA LYS A 58 10.06 0.24 0.25
C LYS A 58 9.86 -1.17 -0.29
N LEU A 59 8.73 -1.41 -0.93
CA LEU A 59 8.34 -2.69 -1.51
C LEU A 59 8.10 -2.54 -3.02
N MET A 60 8.33 -3.62 -3.76
CA MET A 60 7.82 -3.82 -5.11
C MET A 60 6.84 -4.99 -5.06
N LEU A 61 5.62 -4.75 -5.48
CA LEU A 61 4.48 -5.62 -5.23
C LEU A 61 3.79 -5.99 -6.54
N GLU A 62 3.27 -7.21 -6.62
CA GLU A 62 2.40 -7.66 -7.71
C GLU A 62 1.10 -8.22 -7.12
N PRO A 63 -0.09 -7.72 -7.50
CA PRO A 63 -1.36 -8.22 -6.97
C PRO A 63 -1.59 -9.69 -7.34
N LEU A 64 -2.03 -10.52 -6.38
CA LEU A 64 -2.34 -11.94 -6.62
C LEU A 64 -3.52 -12.13 -7.58
N ALA A 65 -4.49 -11.21 -7.53
CA ALA A 65 -5.63 -11.17 -8.46
C ALA A 65 -5.25 -10.74 -9.89
N GLY A 66 -3.97 -10.39 -10.12
CA GLY A 66 -3.47 -9.83 -11.36
C GLY A 66 -3.61 -8.31 -11.43
N GLY A 67 -2.71 -7.68 -12.17
CA GLY A 67 -2.64 -6.21 -12.27
C GLY A 67 -1.23 -5.73 -12.55
N PRO A 68 -0.98 -4.42 -12.45
CA PRO A 68 0.35 -3.85 -12.63
C PRO A 68 1.26 -4.18 -11.44
N THR A 69 2.57 -4.20 -11.68
CA THR A 69 3.57 -4.11 -10.60
C THR A 69 3.55 -2.70 -9.99
N LEU A 70 3.58 -2.62 -8.66
CA LEU A 70 3.38 -1.39 -7.91
C LEU A 70 4.55 -1.15 -6.94
N ASP A 71 4.93 0.13 -6.80
CA ASP A 71 5.75 0.56 -5.67
C ASP A 71 4.86 0.63 -4.41
N GLY A 72 5.37 0.16 -3.28
CA GLY A 72 4.74 0.29 -1.97
C GLY A 72 5.69 0.92 -0.95
N ILE A 73 5.13 1.61 0.04
CA ILE A 73 5.90 2.08 1.19
C ILE A 73 5.11 1.91 2.48
N THR A 74 5.78 1.35 3.49
CA THR A 74 5.29 1.31 4.88
C THR A 74 6.29 2.04 5.78
N PHE A 75 5.76 2.79 6.74
CA PHE A 75 6.54 3.60 7.67
C PHE A 75 6.52 2.98 9.07
N ASN A 76 7.56 3.24 9.85
CA ASN A 76 7.69 2.79 11.24
C ASN A 76 7.68 1.27 11.43
N ILE A 77 8.27 0.53 10.49
CA ILE A 77 8.49 -0.92 10.62
C ILE A 77 9.46 -1.26 11.75
N ASP A 78 9.37 -2.48 12.29
CA ASP A 78 10.39 -3.04 13.18
C ASP A 78 11.54 -3.61 12.33
N PRO A 79 12.76 -3.02 12.36
CA PRO A 79 13.88 -3.45 11.54
C PRO A 79 14.44 -4.83 11.94
N ARG A 80 13.97 -5.42 13.05
CA ARG A 80 14.28 -6.80 13.43
C ARG A 80 13.41 -7.82 12.70
N LEU A 81 12.28 -7.39 12.16
CA LEU A 81 11.32 -8.22 11.44
C LEU A 81 11.36 -7.97 9.93
N TRP A 82 11.74 -6.76 9.50
CA TRP A 82 11.74 -6.37 8.10
C TRP A 82 13.05 -5.67 7.71
N PRO A 83 13.58 -5.87 6.50
CA PRO A 83 13.09 -6.79 5.46
C PRO A 83 13.27 -8.27 5.84
N ASP A 84 12.34 -9.14 5.42
CA ASP A 84 12.41 -10.59 5.58
C ASP A 84 12.28 -11.30 4.23
N ASN A 85 13.41 -11.74 3.65
CA ASN A 85 13.44 -12.34 2.32
C ASN A 85 12.79 -13.73 2.26
N SER A 86 12.32 -14.28 3.38
CA SER A 86 11.51 -15.50 3.39
C SER A 86 10.03 -15.22 3.10
N VAL A 87 9.58 -13.97 3.23
CA VAL A 87 8.20 -13.57 2.95
C VAL A 87 8.04 -13.23 1.47
N HIS A 88 7.24 -14.04 0.77
CA HIS A 88 6.99 -13.90 -0.67
C HIS A 88 5.59 -13.39 -0.98
N THR A 89 4.68 -13.46 -0.01
CA THR A 89 3.29 -13.03 -0.14
C THR A 89 2.87 -12.31 1.13
N VAL A 90 2.11 -11.23 0.96
CA VAL A 90 1.59 -10.42 2.06
C VAL A 90 0.12 -10.06 1.82
N GLU A 91 -0.62 -9.93 2.91
CA GLU A 91 -1.90 -9.23 2.95
C GLU A 91 -1.66 -7.80 3.43
N LEU A 92 -2.25 -6.82 2.73
CA LEU A 92 -2.02 -5.40 2.96
C LEU A 92 -3.34 -4.68 3.23
N ALA A 93 -3.31 -3.71 4.15
CA ALA A 93 -4.25 -2.60 4.16
C ALA A 93 -3.53 -1.33 3.68
N TYR A 94 -4.01 -0.73 2.60
CA TYR A 94 -3.27 0.31 1.87
C TYR A 94 -4.17 1.40 1.31
N LYS A 95 -3.54 2.54 1.01
CA LYS A 95 -4.14 3.66 0.28
C LYS A 95 -3.44 3.84 -1.06
N LEU A 96 -4.16 4.33 -2.07
CA LEU A 96 -3.55 4.75 -3.32
C LEU A 96 -2.98 6.17 -3.15
N GLU A 97 -1.71 6.36 -3.48
CA GLU A 97 -1.02 7.63 -3.39
C GLU A 97 -0.48 8.04 -4.76
N VAL A 98 -0.60 9.32 -5.10
CA VAL A 98 0.08 9.91 -6.27
C VAL A 98 1.48 10.35 -5.85
N ASN A 99 2.49 9.60 -6.28
CA ASN A 99 3.89 9.96 -6.07
C ASN A 99 4.37 10.87 -7.22
N GLU A 100 4.87 12.06 -6.90
CA GLU A 100 5.41 13.01 -7.87
C GLU A 100 6.91 13.24 -7.64
N PHE A 101 7.75 12.83 -8.60
CA PHE A 101 9.19 13.02 -8.54
C PHE A 101 9.74 13.52 -9.87
N SER A 102 10.41 14.68 -9.84
CA SER A 102 11.00 15.34 -11.02
C SER A 102 10.04 15.49 -12.20
N GLY A 103 8.76 15.78 -11.92
CA GLY A 103 7.70 15.95 -12.93
C GLY A 103 7.05 14.66 -13.41
N ASN A 104 7.55 13.49 -13.01
CA ASN A 104 6.89 12.21 -13.27
C ASN A 104 5.92 11.88 -12.13
N ARG A 105 4.70 11.47 -12.51
CA ARG A 105 3.65 11.06 -11.58
C ARG A 105 3.45 9.55 -11.72
N SER A 106 3.36 8.84 -10.60
CA SER A 106 3.15 7.39 -10.56
C SER A 106 2.24 7.00 -9.42
N LEU A 107 1.53 5.89 -9.57
CA LEU A 107 0.83 5.26 -8.44
C LEU A 107 1.86 4.67 -7.47
N ARG A 108 1.62 4.84 -6.17
CA ARG A 108 2.31 4.14 -5.07
C ARG A 108 1.28 3.69 -4.04
N LEU A 109 1.50 2.53 -3.44
CA LEU A 109 0.70 2.07 -2.30
C LEU A 109 1.29 2.63 -1.00
N LEU A 110 0.50 3.41 -0.25
CA LEU A 110 0.82 3.77 1.12
C LEU A 110 0.26 2.70 2.05
N ILE A 111 1.12 1.82 2.54
CA ILE A 111 0.76 0.63 3.30
C ILE A 111 0.63 1.02 4.77
N GLN A 112 -0.59 0.90 5.30
CA GLN A 112 -0.90 1.15 6.71
C GLN A 112 -0.62 -0.09 7.56
N HIS A 113 -0.98 -1.27 7.03
CA HIS A 113 -0.79 -2.55 7.70
C HIS A 113 -0.34 -3.62 6.70
N MET A 114 0.49 -4.55 7.20
CA MET A 114 1.10 -5.61 6.40
C MET A 114 1.24 -6.85 7.24
N TRP A 115 0.76 -7.98 6.72
CA TRP A 115 0.87 -9.29 7.35
C TRP A 115 1.47 -10.30 6.36
N PRO A 116 2.49 -11.08 6.75
CA PRO A 116 2.97 -12.19 5.92
C PRO A 116 1.91 -13.29 5.82
N LEU A 117 1.79 -13.91 4.65
CA LEU A 117 0.92 -15.06 4.40
C LEU A 117 1.71 -16.38 4.32
#